data_AF-A0A3N5UHN4-F1
#
_entry.id   AF-A0A3N5UHN4-F1
#
_cell.length_a   1.000
_cell.length_b   1.000
_cell.length_c   1.000
_cell.angle_alpha   90.00
_cell.angle_beta   90.00
_cell.angle_gamma   90.00
#
_symmetry.space_group_name_H-M   'P 1'
#
loop_
_entity.id
_entity.type
_entity.pdbx_description
1 polymer ?
#
loop_
_entity_poly.entity_id
_entity_poly.type
_entity_poly.pdbx_seq_one_letter_code
_entity_poly.pdbx_strand_id
1 'polypeptide(L)' 'MNQEDVMGNETELSNTLYDILHSMGKDAGFLYDTINQYIKDAQAANNSQLVQTWETIKKDRLRHLHVLKDALEKELHG' A
#
# COMPACT_ATOMS: atom_id res chain seq x y z
N MET A 1 -23.98 -27.22 14.34
CA MET A 1 -22.93 -26.30 13.84
C MET A 1 -21.61 -26.91 14.25
N ASN A 2 -20.83 -27.38 13.28
CA ASN A 2 -19.56 -28.06 13.53
C ASN A 2 -18.48 -27.02 13.88
N GLN A 3 -17.64 -27.35 14.87
CA GLN A 3 -16.55 -26.49 15.35
C GLN A 3 -15.42 -26.28 14.31
N GLU A 4 -15.50 -26.92 13.14
CA GLU A 4 -14.49 -26.83 12.07
C GLU A 4 -14.64 -25.59 11.18
N ASP A 5 -15.88 -25.07 10.97
CA ASP A 5 -16.12 -23.87 10.15
C ASP A 5 -15.64 -22.56 10.81
N VAL A 6 -15.57 -22.53 12.14
CA VAL A 6 -15.21 -21.32 12.89
C VAL A 6 -13.70 -21.05 12.84
N MET A 7 -12.87 -22.11 12.87
CA MET A 7 -11.40 -21.98 12.83
C MET A 7 -10.85 -21.59 11.45
N GLY A 8 -11.49 -22.02 10.37
CA GLY A 8 -11.07 -21.68 9.00
C GLY A 8 -11.24 -20.19 8.68
N ASN A 9 -12.38 -19.61 9.07
CA ASN A 9 -12.66 -18.19 8.83
C ASN A 9 -11.74 -17.24 9.63
N GLU A 10 -11.43 -17.55 10.89
CA GLU A 10 -10.55 -16.69 11.71
C GLU A 10 -9.11 -16.64 11.18
N THR A 11 -8.59 -17.77 10.68
CA THR A 11 -7.25 -17.82 10.11
C THR A 11 -7.18 -17.17 8.73
N GLU A 12 -8.20 -17.31 7.89
CA GLU A 12 -8.26 -16.66 6.57
C GLU A 12 -8.44 -15.14 6.67
N LEU A 13 -9.29 -14.65 7.59
CA LEU A 13 -9.44 -13.22 7.86
C LEU A 13 -8.11 -12.63 8.36
N SER A 14 -7.43 -13.31 9.28
CA SER A 14 -6.11 -12.91 9.78
C SER A 14 -5.05 -12.81 8.67
N ASN A 15 -5.04 -13.79 7.75
CA ASN A 15 -4.14 -13.77 6.59
C ASN A 15 -4.45 -12.60 5.65
N THR A 16 -5.73 -12.33 5.38
CA THR A 16 -6.17 -11.22 4.52
C THR A 16 -5.78 -9.87 5.13
N LEU A 17 -6.02 -9.67 6.43
CA LEU A 17 -5.61 -8.47 7.15
C LEU A 17 -4.08 -8.31 7.15
N TYR A 18 -3.33 -9.40 7.36
CA TYR A 18 -1.87 -9.40 7.30
C TYR A 18 -1.36 -8.99 5.92
N ASP A 19 -1.91 -9.54 4.84
CA ASP A 19 -1.51 -9.23 3.46
C ASP A 19 -1.75 -7.75 3.11
N ILE A 20 -2.89 -7.20 3.53
CA ILE A 20 -3.20 -5.78 3.36
C ILE A 20 -2.19 -4.92 4.12
N LEU A 21 -1.97 -5.19 5.41
CA LEU A 21 -1.03 -4.43 6.25
C LEU A 21 0.41 -4.51 5.71
N HIS A 22 0.84 -5.69 5.27
CA HIS A 22 2.16 -5.91 4.68
C HIS A 22 2.35 -5.11 3.39
N SER A 23 1.34 -5.10 2.51
CA SER A 23 1.36 -4.29 1.29
C SER A 23 1.43 -2.80 1.60
N MET A 24 0.62 -2.32 2.55
CA MET A 24 0.64 -0.92 2.99
C MET A 24 2.00 -0.52 3.58
N GLY A 25 2.64 -1.40 4.35
CA GLY A 25 3.98 -1.15 4.91
C GLY A 25 5.06 -0.96 3.83
N LYS A 26 5.02 -1.78 2.77
CA LYS A 26 5.94 -1.63 1.62
C LYS A 26 5.74 -0.32 0.88
N ASP A 27 4.48 0.02 0.59
CA ASP A 27 4.14 1.27 -0.09
C ASP A 27 4.52 2.49 0.77
N ALA A 28 4.31 2.44 2.09
CA ALA A 28 4.73 3.49 3.01
C ALA A 28 6.25 3.69 3.01
N GLY A 29 7.04 2.62 3.11
CA GLY A 29 8.50 2.72 3.05
C GLY A 29 9.00 3.37 1.75
N PHE A 30 8.44 2.95 0.63
CA PHE A 30 8.76 3.53 -0.68
C PHE A 30 8.35 5.01 -0.80
N LEU A 31 7.17 5.38 -0.30
CA LEU A 31 6.60 6.73 -0.39
C LEU A 31 7.28 7.75 0.52
N TYR A 32 7.70 7.35 1.73
CA TYR A 32 8.31 8.26 2.69
C TYR A 32 9.77 8.58 2.37
N ASP A 33 10.53 7.58 1.93
CA ASP A 33 11.98 7.71 1.76
C ASP A 33 12.38 7.72 0.28
N THR A 34 12.21 6.57 -0.38
CA THR A 34 12.79 6.30 -1.69
C THR A 34 12.31 7.25 -2.79
N ILE A 35 11.00 7.47 -2.92
CA ILE A 35 10.47 8.23 -4.05
C ILE A 35 10.83 9.72 -3.99
N ASN A 36 10.95 10.27 -2.77
CA ASN A 36 11.35 11.67 -2.61
C ASN A 36 12.81 11.87 -3.02
N GLN A 37 13.68 10.88 -2.75
CA GLN A 37 15.06 10.92 -3.23
C GLN A 37 15.13 10.85 -4.76
N TYR A 38 14.36 9.95 -5.39
CA TYR A 38 14.34 9.84 -6.85
C TYR A 38 13.84 11.10 -7.56
N ILE A 39 12.85 11.78 -6.97
CA ILE A 39 12.38 13.08 -7.46
C ILE A 39 13.51 14.12 -7.37
N LYS A 40 14.21 14.19 -6.23
CA LYS A 40 15.35 15.12 -6.05
C LYS A 40 16.48 14.84 -7.04
N ASP A 41 16.82 13.58 -7.26
CA ASP A 41 17.88 13.19 -8.21
C ASP A 41 17.49 13.58 -9.65
N ALA A 42 16.23 13.37 -10.04
CA ALA A 42 15.72 13.78 -11.34
C ALA A 42 15.71 15.31 -11.52
N GLN A 43 15.39 16.06 -10.45
CA GLN A 43 15.48 17.52 -10.42
C GLN A 43 16.93 17.99 -10.58
N ALA A 44 17.88 17.39 -9.84
CA ALA A 44 19.30 17.72 -9.92
C ALA A 44 19.89 17.44 -11.32
N ALA A 45 19.35 16.43 -12.02
CA ALA A 45 19.70 16.12 -13.40
C ALA A 45 18.99 16.99 -14.45
N ASN A 46 18.17 17.97 -14.04
CA ASN A 46 17.31 18.79 -14.92
C ASN A 46 16.41 17.96 -15.86
N ASN A 47 16.02 16.75 -15.44
CA ASN A 47 15.18 15.86 -16.24
C ASN A 47 13.71 15.97 -15.82
N SER A 48 13.03 16.98 -16.36
CA SER A 48 11.63 17.29 -16.03
C SER A 48 10.65 16.15 -16.35
N GLN A 49 10.88 15.38 -17.42
CA GLN A 49 10.06 14.23 -17.78
C GLN A 49 10.17 13.13 -16.72
N LEU A 50 11.38 12.87 -16.22
CA LEU A 50 11.59 11.89 -15.16
C LEU A 50 11.00 12.35 -13.82
N VAL A 51 11.07 13.65 -13.51
CA VAL A 51 10.36 14.22 -12.35
C VAL A 51 8.86 13.97 -12.43
N GLN A 52 8.23 14.27 -13.57
CA GLN A 52 6.79 14.01 -13.77
C GLN A 52 6.43 12.53 -13.65
N THR A 53 7.32 11.66 -14.12
CA THR A 53 7.15 10.20 -14.02
C THR A 53 7.13 9.77 -12.55
N TRP A 54 8.09 10.21 -11.74
CA TRP A 54 8.13 9.89 -10.31
C TRP A 54 6.96 10.49 -9.53
N GLU A 55 6.54 11.72 -9.82
CA GLU A 55 5.36 12.33 -9.19
C GLU A 55 4.07 11.56 -9.52
N THR A 56 3.95 11.05 -10.75
CA THR A 56 2.82 10.20 -11.15
C THR A 56 2.81 8.88 -10.37
N ILE A 57 3.95 8.20 -10.29
CA ILE A 57 4.09 6.96 -9.51
C ILE A 57 3.73 7.19 -8.04
N LYS A 58 4.20 8.31 -7.45
CA LYS A 58 3.89 8.69 -6.06
C LYS A 58 2.39 8.84 -5.85
N LYS A 59 1.71 9.57 -6.75
CA LYS A 59 0.26 9.77 -6.68
C LYS A 59 -0.52 8.46 -6.79
N ASP A 60 -0.12 7.57 -7.68
CA ASP A 60 -0.81 6.29 -7.86
C ASP A 60 -0.62 5.36 -6.65
N ARG A 61 0.57 5.33 -6.05
CA ARG A 61 0.83 4.57 -4.82
C ARG A 61 0.05 5.13 -3.62
N LEU A 62 -0.08 6.45 -3.50
CA LEU A 62 -0.98 7.06 -2.50
C LEU A 62 -2.44 6.65 -2.72
N ARG A 63 -2.89 6.56 -3.97
CA ARG A 63 -4.23 6.05 -4.29
C ARG A 63 -4.38 4.59 -3.86
N HIS A 64 -3.39 3.74 -4.10
CA HIS A 64 -3.42 2.34 -3.66
C HIS A 64 -3.52 2.22 -2.13
N LEU A 65 -2.77 3.03 -1.37
CA LEU A 65 -2.87 3.07 0.08
C LEU A 65 -4.28 3.43 0.58
N HIS A 66 -4.94 4.40 -0.06
CA HIS A 66 -6.33 4.73 0.30
C HIS A 66 -7.28 3.56 0.04
N VAL A 67 -7.18 2.90 -1.12
CA VAL A 67 -8.02 1.74 -1.44
C VAL A 67 -7.80 0.59 -0.46
N LEU A 68 -6.55 0.32 -0.07
CA LEU A 68 -6.21 -0.71 0.91
C LEU A 68 -6.71 -0.36 2.31
N LYS A 69 -6.63 0.91 2.72
CA LYS A 69 -7.22 1.38 3.97
C LYS A 69 -8.74 1.17 4.00
N ASP A 70 -9.43 1.51 2.91
CA ASP A 70 -10.87 1.30 2.80
C ASP A 70 -11.24 -0.19 2.83
N ALA A 71 -10.41 -1.06 2.23
CA ALA A 71 -10.60 -2.51 2.31
C ALA A 71 -10.41 -3.02 3.74
N LEU A 72 -9.34 -2.58 4.42
CA LEU A 72 -9.08 -2.95 5.82
C LEU A 72 -10.24 -2.53 6.75
N GLU A 73 -10.78 -1.32 6.58
CA GLU A 73 -11.91 -0.83 7.37
C GLU A 73 -13.19 -1.64 7.14
N LYS A 74 -13.37 -2.21 5.94
CA LYS A 74 -14.50 -3.10 5.64
C LYS A 74 -14.33 -4.48 6.27
N GLU A 75 -13.15 -5.07 6.21
CA GLU A 75 -12.87 -6.37 6.84
C GLU A 75 -12.98 -6.29 8.38
N LEU A 76 -12.71 -5.14 9.00
CA LEU A 76 -12.83 -4.94 10.44
C LEU A 76 -14.26 -4.68 10.94
N HIS A 77 -15.15 -4.19 10.07
CA HIS A 77 -16.53 -3.85 10.43
C HIS A 77 -17.58 -4.73 9.74
N GLY A 78 -17.14 -5.65 8.87
CA GLY A 78 -17.97 -6.56 8.07
C GLY A 78 -18.34 -7.84 8.81
#